data_AF-A0A925A0Q4-F1
#
_entry.id   AF-A0A925A0Q4-F1
#
_cell.length_a   1.000
_cell.length_b   1.000
_cell.length_c   1.000
_cell.angle_alpha   90.00
_cell.angle_beta   90.00
_cell.angle_gamma   90.00
#
_symmetry.space_group_name_H-M   'P 1'
#
loop_
_entity.id
_entity.type
_entity.pdbx_description
1 polymer ?
#
loop_
_entity_poly.entity_id
_entity_poly.type
_entity_poly.pdbx_seq_one_letter_code
_entity_poly.pdbx_strand_id
1 'polypeptide(L)'
;MKSSGANKPRAGAVRKSSTGKQVGSGGQGRQALEGKKPTPKASDRPYHPAGKRKAANDRFAAAGGKRPSSTGAPQRTATRVSNPKQSDEFEVVTGRNSVLEALRAKIPVTALYIATRIEYDDRVKEVMQIATKRGLPILEVMRPELDRLAGFDSVHQGLALKVPPYEYAHPTDLLDKIVASGRVPLLVALDGVTDPRTLGAIIRSVAAFGGHGVIVPQRRSVGLTAAAWKTPAGAAARTPVAMASNLTQTLKAFKERGDFVLGLDGGGDTPLPELSWAKEPL
;
A
#
# COMPACT_ATOMS: atom_id res chain seq x y z
N MET A 1 87.92 11.90 31.39
CA MET A 1 87.76 13.22 32.01
C MET A 1 86.28 13.45 32.30
N LYS A 2 85.97 13.76 33.57
CA LYS A 2 84.81 14.52 34.12
C LYS A 2 83.39 13.95 33.86
N SER A 3 82.51 13.77 34.83
CA SER A 3 82.56 14.15 36.26
C SER A 3 81.47 13.47 37.09
N SER A 4 81.82 13.32 38.37
CA SER A 4 81.02 13.60 39.59
C SER A 4 79.85 12.70 39.95
N GLY A 5 80.11 11.83 40.93
CA GLY A 5 79.11 11.36 41.88
C GLY A 5 78.82 12.39 42.98
N ALA A 6 77.58 12.35 43.50
CA ALA A 6 77.23 12.72 44.88
C ALA A 6 75.84 12.16 45.23
N ASN A 7 75.85 11.06 45.98
CA ASN A 7 75.00 10.66 47.11
C ASN A 7 73.53 11.16 47.22
N LYS A 8 72.56 10.22 47.22
CA LYS A 8 71.36 10.27 48.09
C LYS A 8 70.94 8.83 48.51
N PRO A 9 70.53 8.62 49.77
CA PRO A 9 70.36 7.30 50.38
C PRO A 9 69.11 6.55 49.89
N ARG A 10 69.24 5.22 49.81
CA ARG A 10 68.19 4.27 49.41
C ARG A 10 67.00 4.34 50.37
N ALA A 11 65.82 4.67 49.85
CA ALA A 11 64.55 4.58 50.58
C ALA A 11 64.19 3.10 50.80
N GLY A 12 63.80 2.78 52.04
CA GLY A 12 63.57 1.43 52.52
C GLY A 12 62.42 0.69 51.84
N ALA A 13 62.53 -0.64 51.87
CA ALA A 13 61.51 -1.57 51.41
C ALA A 13 60.27 -1.50 52.33
N VAL A 14 59.16 -0.97 51.80
CA VAL A 14 57.86 -1.03 52.46
C VAL A 14 57.25 -2.42 52.20
N ARG A 15 57.11 -3.22 53.27
CA ARG A 15 56.41 -4.51 53.23
C ARG A 15 54.92 -4.27 52.98
N LYS A 16 54.37 -4.82 51.89
CA LYS A 16 52.92 -4.87 51.67
C LYS A 16 52.29 -5.83 52.67
N SER A 17 51.34 -5.34 53.46
CA SER A 17 50.51 -6.13 54.38
C SER A 17 49.62 -7.10 53.57
N SER A 18 49.61 -8.37 53.97
CA SER A 18 48.76 -9.40 53.38
C SER A 18 47.28 -9.13 53.66
N THR A 19 46.49 -8.94 52.59
CA THR A 19 45.04 -8.91 52.69
C THR A 19 44.54 -10.34 52.89
N GLY A 20 43.82 -10.57 53.99
CA GLY A 20 43.35 -11.90 54.42
C GLY A 20 42.40 -12.59 53.44
N LYS A 21 42.19 -13.89 53.67
CA LYS A 21 41.33 -14.76 52.84
C LYS A 21 39.91 -14.21 52.71
N GLN A 22 39.41 -14.20 51.49
CA GLN A 22 38.06 -13.75 51.11
C GLN A 22 36.99 -14.65 51.75
N VAL A 23 36.19 -14.06 52.65
CA VAL A 23 35.05 -14.72 53.28
C VAL A 23 33.84 -14.64 52.32
N GLY A 24 33.07 -15.73 52.22
CA GLY A 24 32.07 -15.99 51.19
C GLY A 24 30.97 -14.93 50.97
N SER A 25 30.32 -15.00 49.80
CA SER A 25 29.37 -14.02 49.25
C SER A 25 27.99 -13.96 49.94
N GLY A 26 27.91 -14.22 51.25
CA GLY A 26 26.68 -14.38 52.03
C GLY A 26 25.85 -13.10 52.26
N GLY A 27 25.59 -12.32 51.20
CA GLY A 27 24.81 -11.09 51.24
C GLY A 27 24.73 -10.32 49.92
N GLN A 28 25.55 -10.69 48.92
CA GLN A 28 25.53 -10.06 47.60
C GLN A 28 24.39 -10.69 46.77
N GLY A 29 23.23 -10.02 46.71
CA GLY A 29 22.07 -10.48 45.92
C GLY A 29 20.69 -10.35 46.58
N ARG A 30 20.57 -9.71 47.76
CA ARG A 30 19.25 -9.51 48.42
C ARG A 30 18.21 -8.84 47.51
N GLN A 31 18.62 -7.94 46.61
CA GLN A 31 17.73 -7.28 45.64
C GLN A 31 17.21 -8.21 44.53
N ALA A 32 17.95 -9.28 44.19
CA ALA A 32 17.49 -10.28 43.22
C ALA A 32 16.53 -11.31 43.85
N LEU A 33 16.48 -11.37 45.18
CA LEU A 33 15.58 -12.21 45.97
C LEU A 33 14.27 -11.48 46.34
N GLU A 34 14.16 -10.17 46.11
CA GLU A 34 12.88 -9.47 46.19
C GLU A 34 12.01 -9.85 44.98
N GLY A 35 10.93 -10.58 45.23
CA GLY A 35 9.98 -10.96 44.19
C GLY A 35 9.46 -9.73 43.43
N LYS A 36 9.47 -9.79 42.09
CA LYS A 36 8.92 -8.73 41.22
C LYS A 36 7.47 -8.45 41.65
N LYS A 37 7.19 -7.19 42.00
CA LYS A 37 5.84 -6.73 42.40
C LYS A 37 4.78 -7.19 41.38
N PRO A 38 3.53 -7.45 41.80
CA PRO A 38 2.46 -7.86 40.89
C PRO A 38 2.33 -6.90 39.70
N THR A 39 2.24 -7.44 38.49
CA THR A 39 2.12 -6.61 37.28
C THR A 39 0.79 -5.82 37.35
N PRO A 40 0.79 -4.49 37.15
CA PRO A 40 -0.43 -3.68 37.24
C PRO A 40 -1.54 -4.20 36.34
N LYS A 41 -2.81 -4.02 36.72
CA LYS A 41 -3.96 -4.36 35.87
C LYS A 41 -3.89 -3.60 34.54
N ALA A 42 -4.41 -4.21 33.48
CA ALA A 42 -4.32 -3.67 32.11
C ALA A 42 -4.94 -2.26 31.94
N SER A 43 -5.87 -1.88 32.81
CA SER A 43 -6.48 -0.54 32.90
C SER A 43 -5.55 0.53 33.49
N ASP A 44 -4.55 0.13 34.26
CA ASP A 44 -3.67 1.04 34.99
C ASP A 44 -2.30 1.17 34.31
N ARG A 45 -2.15 0.55 33.13
CA ARG A 45 -0.96 0.64 32.28
C ARG A 45 -1.16 1.77 31.25
N PRO A 46 -0.37 2.86 31.30
CA PRO A 46 -0.54 4.02 30.41
C PRO A 46 -0.45 3.69 28.91
N TYR A 47 0.36 2.71 28.56
CA TYR A 47 0.60 2.31 27.16
C TYR A 47 -0.42 1.29 26.64
N HIS A 48 -1.23 0.67 27.51
CA HIS A 48 -2.18 -0.38 27.12
C HIS A 48 -3.51 0.24 26.64
N PRO A 49 -4.19 -0.31 25.61
CA PRO A 49 -5.44 0.26 25.08
C PRO A 49 -6.55 0.45 26.13
N ALA A 50 -6.64 -0.46 27.10
CA ALA A 50 -7.58 -0.33 28.21
C ALA A 50 -7.27 0.86 29.13
N GLY A 51 -5.99 1.16 29.38
CA GLY A 51 -5.58 2.34 30.13
C GLY A 51 -5.83 3.65 29.37
N LYS A 52 -5.61 3.65 28.05
CA LYS A 52 -5.97 4.79 27.20
C LYS A 52 -7.48 5.06 27.20
N ARG A 53 -8.31 4.00 27.17
CA ARG A 53 -9.78 4.14 27.26
C ARG A 53 -10.24 4.63 28.62
N LYS A 54 -9.66 4.13 29.72
CA LYS A 54 -9.95 4.61 31.07
C LYS A 54 -9.61 6.09 31.21
N ALA A 55 -8.40 6.50 30.79
CA ALA A 55 -7.99 7.90 30.81
C ALA A 55 -8.91 8.81 29.96
N ALA A 56 -9.40 8.33 28.81
CA ALA A 56 -10.35 9.07 27.99
C ALA A 56 -11.73 9.21 28.66
N ASN A 57 -12.22 8.15 29.33
CA ASN A 57 -13.47 8.19 30.08
C ASN A 57 -13.36 9.08 31.33
N ASP A 58 -12.24 9.03 32.04
CA ASP A 58 -11.99 9.88 33.22
C ASP A 58 -11.93 11.36 32.81
N ARG A 59 -11.31 11.69 31.67
CA ARG A 59 -11.34 13.04 31.08
C ARG A 59 -12.76 13.46 30.68
N PHE A 60 -13.54 12.54 30.12
CA PHE A 60 -14.93 12.80 29.72
C PHE A 60 -15.84 13.03 30.94
N ALA A 61 -15.65 12.25 32.02
CA ALA A 61 -16.35 12.44 33.29
C ALA A 61 -15.93 13.75 33.97
N ALA A 62 -14.64 14.07 33.98
CA ALA A 62 -14.11 15.33 34.51
C ALA A 62 -14.62 16.56 33.73
N ALA A 63 -14.88 16.40 32.42
CA ALA A 63 -15.52 17.43 31.58
C ALA A 63 -17.04 17.54 31.79
N GLY A 64 -17.60 16.94 32.84
CA GLY A 64 -19.01 17.09 33.22
C GLY A 64 -20.01 16.30 32.37
N GLY A 65 -19.56 15.31 31.60
CA GLY A 65 -20.42 14.36 30.87
C GLY A 65 -21.31 14.95 29.78
N LYS A 66 -21.23 16.26 29.51
CA LYS A 66 -22.05 16.94 28.49
C LYS A 66 -21.41 16.78 27.12
N ARG A 67 -21.95 15.87 26.31
CA ARG A 67 -21.71 15.85 24.87
C ARG A 67 -22.22 17.18 24.27
N PRO A 68 -21.47 17.85 23.38
CA PRO A 68 -21.95 19.06 22.72
C PRO A 68 -23.24 18.77 21.96
N SER A 69 -24.33 19.41 22.36
CA SER A 69 -25.60 19.42 21.63
C SER A 69 -25.47 20.38 20.44
N SER A 70 -25.20 19.85 19.25
CA SER A 70 -25.35 20.60 18.01
C SER A 70 -26.82 20.52 17.56
N THR A 71 -27.55 21.59 17.81
CA THR A 71 -28.87 21.86 17.23
C THR A 71 -28.71 22.32 15.78
N GLY A 72 -29.31 21.59 14.84
CA GLY A 72 -29.75 22.11 13.53
C GLY A 72 -28.99 21.65 12.27
N ALA A 73 -29.22 20.41 11.81
CA ALA A 73 -29.13 20.02 10.39
C ALA A 73 -29.93 18.71 10.14
N PRO A 74 -30.60 18.55 8.97
CA PRO A 74 -31.66 17.57 8.79
C PRO A 74 -31.16 16.11 8.73
N GLN A 75 -31.95 15.25 9.35
CA GLN A 75 -31.75 13.83 9.55
C GLN A 75 -31.80 13.05 8.22
N ARG A 76 -30.66 12.89 7.56
CA ARG A 76 -30.48 11.80 6.58
C ARG A 76 -30.09 10.55 7.34
N THR A 77 -30.98 9.54 7.31
CA THR A 77 -30.74 8.17 7.76
C THR A 77 -29.60 7.55 6.94
N ALA A 78 -28.36 7.87 7.32
CA ALA A 78 -27.19 7.17 6.83
C ALA A 78 -27.12 5.82 7.58
N THR A 79 -27.60 4.78 6.91
CA THR A 79 -27.04 3.43 7.04
C THR A 79 -25.53 3.57 7.19
N ARG A 80 -24.98 3.15 8.34
CA ARG A 80 -23.54 2.99 8.51
C ARG A 80 -23.07 1.87 7.59
N VAL A 81 -22.91 2.21 6.31
CA VAL A 81 -21.96 1.51 5.46
C VAL A 81 -20.62 1.86 6.07
N SER A 82 -20.06 0.91 6.82
CA SER A 82 -18.65 0.93 7.17
C SER A 82 -17.89 0.99 5.86
N ASN A 83 -17.54 2.19 5.41
CA ASN A 83 -16.61 2.37 4.31
C ASN A 83 -15.31 1.71 4.79
N PRO A 84 -14.86 0.58 4.22
CA PRO A 84 -13.51 0.15 4.48
C PRO A 84 -12.63 1.28 3.97
N LYS A 85 -11.63 1.71 4.75
CA LYS A 85 -10.63 2.68 4.30
C LYS A 85 -10.04 2.18 2.99
N GLN A 86 -10.56 2.68 1.87
CA GLN A 86 -9.90 2.66 0.60
C GLN A 86 -8.78 3.68 0.78
N SER A 87 -7.54 3.23 0.75
CA SER A 87 -6.40 4.13 0.79
C SER A 87 -6.48 5.00 -0.46
N ASP A 88 -7.00 6.23 -0.32
CA ASP A 88 -6.78 7.38 -1.23
C ASP A 88 -5.29 7.79 -1.25
N GLU A 89 -4.41 6.86 -0.93
CA GLU A 89 -2.97 7.04 -0.98
C GLU A 89 -2.58 6.91 -2.45
N PHE A 90 -2.13 8.03 -3.00
CA PHE A 90 -1.47 8.07 -4.29
C PHE A 90 -0.39 6.99 -4.36
N GLU A 91 -0.29 6.34 -5.51
CA GLU A 91 0.74 5.35 -5.73
C GLU A 91 2.01 6.01 -6.25
N VAL A 92 3.17 5.46 -5.88
CA VAL A 92 4.47 5.97 -6.31
C VAL A 92 5.15 4.94 -7.19
N VAL A 93 5.44 5.33 -8.44
CA VAL A 93 6.25 4.52 -9.38
C VAL A 93 7.67 5.03 -9.35
N THR A 94 8.64 4.18 -9.09
CA THR A 94 10.04 4.57 -8.83
C THR A 94 10.99 3.90 -9.82
N GLY A 95 12.15 4.52 -10.05
CA GLY A 95 13.21 3.98 -10.90
C GLY A 95 13.14 4.46 -12.36
N ARG A 96 14.29 4.64 -13.00
CA ARG A 96 14.38 5.29 -14.32
C ARG A 96 13.55 4.58 -15.40
N ASN A 97 13.68 3.24 -15.49
CA ASN A 97 12.93 2.46 -16.49
C ASN A 97 11.43 2.43 -16.20
N SER A 98 11.03 2.21 -14.95
CA SER A 98 9.61 2.14 -14.59
C SER A 98 8.91 3.46 -14.85
N VAL A 99 9.55 4.58 -14.50
CA VAL A 99 9.06 5.93 -14.76
C VAL A 99 8.97 6.21 -16.26
N LEU A 100 10.01 5.90 -17.03
CA LEU A 100 10.01 6.10 -18.48
C LEU A 100 8.89 5.32 -19.17
N GLU A 101 8.74 4.04 -18.84
CA GLU A 101 7.70 3.18 -19.41
C GLU A 101 6.29 3.63 -19.01
N ALA A 102 6.09 4.08 -17.76
CA ALA A 102 4.82 4.63 -17.31
C ALA A 102 4.43 5.90 -18.09
N LEU A 103 5.41 6.76 -18.38
CA LEU A 103 5.21 7.96 -19.19
C LEU A 103 4.89 7.63 -20.64
N ARG A 104 5.59 6.65 -21.25
CA ARG A 104 5.33 6.16 -22.61
C ARG A 104 3.95 5.51 -22.74
N ALA A 105 3.53 4.74 -21.74
CA ALA A 105 2.20 4.15 -21.65
C ALA A 105 1.07 5.18 -21.39
N LYS A 106 1.41 6.46 -21.21
CA LYS A 106 0.47 7.56 -20.91
C LYS A 106 -0.42 7.24 -19.69
N ILE A 107 0.17 6.62 -18.67
CA ILE A 107 -0.48 6.43 -17.37
C ILE A 107 -0.81 7.83 -16.78
N PRO A 108 -1.93 7.99 -16.06
CA PRO A 108 -2.22 9.24 -15.35
C PRO A 108 -1.11 9.53 -14.35
N VAL A 109 -0.62 10.76 -14.32
CA VAL A 109 0.46 11.18 -13.42
C VAL A 109 0.06 12.53 -12.84
N THR A 110 0.19 12.66 -11.53
CA THR A 110 -0.03 13.91 -10.80
C THR A 110 1.23 14.78 -10.79
N ALA A 111 2.40 14.19 -10.55
CA ALA A 111 3.68 14.90 -10.53
C ALA A 111 4.86 13.94 -10.80
N LEU A 112 5.93 14.48 -11.39
CA LEU A 112 7.25 13.86 -11.48
C LEU A 112 8.15 14.44 -10.39
N TYR A 113 8.75 13.57 -9.58
CA TYR A 113 9.76 13.93 -8.59
C TYR A 113 11.14 13.55 -9.12
N ILE A 114 12.08 14.49 -9.04
CA ILE A 114 13.47 14.32 -9.45
C ILE A 114 14.40 14.62 -8.28
N ALA A 115 15.34 13.72 -8.01
CA ALA A 115 16.33 13.94 -6.97
C ALA A 115 17.30 15.05 -7.39
N THR A 116 17.63 15.93 -6.44
CA THR A 116 18.72 16.89 -6.62
C THR A 116 20.01 16.18 -7.02
N ARG A 117 20.74 16.77 -7.97
CA ARG A 117 22.02 16.25 -8.49
C ARG A 117 21.91 14.83 -9.07
N ILE A 118 20.81 14.49 -9.73
CA ILE A 118 20.71 13.26 -10.50
C ILE A 118 21.64 13.31 -11.72
N GLU A 119 22.23 12.17 -12.07
CA GLU A 119 22.94 12.01 -13.33
C GLU A 119 21.96 11.95 -14.50
N TYR A 120 22.19 12.80 -15.51
CA TYR A 120 21.38 12.87 -16.72
C TYR A 120 21.86 11.85 -17.75
N ASP A 121 21.37 10.62 -17.64
CA ASP A 121 21.44 9.65 -18.73
C ASP A 121 20.34 9.89 -19.78
N ASP A 122 20.38 9.17 -20.89
CA ASP A 122 19.42 9.36 -21.98
C ASP A 122 17.97 9.05 -21.56
N ARG A 123 17.78 8.15 -20.59
CA ARG A 123 16.45 7.84 -20.03
C ARG A 123 15.90 9.01 -19.24
N VAL A 124 16.72 9.63 -18.38
CA VAL A 124 16.32 10.82 -17.62
C VAL A 124 15.97 11.98 -18.57
N LYS A 125 16.76 12.18 -19.64
CA LYS A 125 16.46 13.20 -20.66
C LYS A 125 15.10 12.94 -21.33
N GLU A 126 14.83 11.70 -21.74
CA GLU A 126 13.54 11.34 -22.35
C GLU A 126 12.37 11.49 -21.38
N VAL A 127 12.54 11.09 -20.12
CA VAL A 127 11.54 11.30 -19.04
C VAL A 127 11.19 12.79 -18.93
N MET A 128 12.20 13.66 -18.87
CA MET A 128 12.02 15.11 -18.78
C MET A 128 11.29 15.66 -20.02
N GLN A 129 11.69 15.24 -21.22
CA GLN A 129 11.01 15.64 -22.46
C GLN A 129 9.53 15.25 -22.47
N ILE A 130 9.20 14.00 -22.10
CA ILE A 130 7.81 13.54 -22.05
C ILE A 130 7.02 14.30 -20.98
N ALA A 131 7.62 14.53 -19.80
CA ALA A 131 6.99 15.23 -18.70
C ALA A 131 6.67 16.69 -19.07
N THR A 132 7.63 17.42 -19.65
CA THR A 132 7.43 18.80 -20.14
C THR A 132 6.39 18.84 -21.25
N LYS A 133 6.45 17.94 -22.24
CA LYS A 133 5.48 17.87 -23.33
C LYS A 133 4.05 17.61 -22.84
N ARG A 134 3.90 16.84 -21.76
CA ARG A 134 2.61 16.55 -21.12
C ARG A 134 2.17 17.65 -20.13
N GLY A 135 3.00 18.67 -19.87
CA GLY A 135 2.72 19.70 -18.88
C GLY A 135 2.67 19.18 -17.43
N LEU A 136 3.40 18.10 -17.13
CA LEU A 136 3.42 17.54 -15.78
C LEU A 136 4.23 18.44 -14.84
N PRO A 137 3.78 18.68 -13.58
CA PRO A 137 4.60 19.31 -12.56
C PRO A 137 5.87 18.49 -12.31
N ILE A 138 7.02 19.12 -12.42
CA ILE A 138 8.33 18.53 -12.13
C ILE A 138 8.83 19.15 -10.82
N LEU A 139 8.98 18.32 -9.79
CA LEU A 139 9.36 18.73 -8.45
C LEU A 139 10.76 18.20 -8.14
N GLU A 140 11.71 19.11 -7.99
CA GLU A 140 13.05 18.76 -7.53
C GLU A 140 13.05 18.61 -6.00
N VAL A 141 13.49 17.44 -5.52
CA VAL A 141 13.47 17.07 -4.10
C VAL A 141 14.80 16.48 -3.67
N MET A 142 15.09 16.53 -2.38
CA MET A 142 16.29 15.89 -1.83
C MET A 142 16.13 14.37 -1.83
N ARG A 143 17.22 13.61 -1.98
CA ARG A 143 17.18 12.12 -1.95
C ARG A 143 16.41 11.54 -0.75
N PRO A 144 16.59 12.02 0.49
CA PRO A 144 15.83 11.52 1.65
C PRO A 144 14.32 11.73 1.54
N GLU A 145 13.87 12.75 0.82
CA GLU A 145 12.44 12.97 0.56
C GLU A 145 11.92 11.97 -0.47
N LEU A 146 12.73 11.67 -1.50
CA LEU A 146 12.41 10.64 -2.48
C LEU A 146 12.36 9.24 -1.84
N ASP A 147 13.25 8.93 -0.91
CA ASP A 147 13.24 7.68 -0.12
C ASP A 147 11.94 7.55 0.68
N ARG A 148 11.47 8.64 1.31
CA ARG A 148 10.19 8.67 2.05
C ARG A 148 8.99 8.45 1.13
N LEU A 149 9.01 9.02 -0.07
CA LEU A 149 7.95 8.84 -1.07
C LEU A 149 7.95 7.42 -1.65
N ALA A 150 9.13 6.86 -1.90
CA ALA A 150 9.31 5.55 -2.55
C ALA A 150 9.02 4.36 -1.62
N GLY A 151 9.12 4.56 -0.30
CA GLY A 151 9.08 3.48 0.69
C GLY A 151 10.45 2.82 0.87
N PHE A 152 10.67 2.21 2.04
CA PHE A 152 11.99 1.76 2.51
C PHE A 152 12.71 0.72 1.62
N ASP A 153 11.98 -0.03 0.77
CA ASP A 153 12.54 -1.13 -0.05
C ASP A 153 12.61 -0.80 -1.56
N SER A 154 12.38 0.46 -1.95
CA SER A 154 12.18 0.84 -3.36
C SER A 154 13.39 1.54 -3.99
N VAL A 155 13.95 0.96 -5.06
CA VAL A 155 15.12 1.51 -5.76
C VAL A 155 14.69 2.60 -6.74
N HIS A 156 14.65 3.85 -6.28
CA HIS A 156 14.13 4.97 -7.08
C HIS A 156 15.08 5.53 -8.14
N GLN A 157 16.39 5.33 -8.00
CA GLN A 157 17.42 5.84 -8.94
C GLN A 157 17.34 7.36 -9.25
N GLY A 158 16.72 8.15 -8.38
CA GLY A 158 16.57 9.59 -8.50
C GLY A 158 15.28 10.06 -9.19
N LEU A 159 14.38 9.14 -9.57
CA LEU A 159 13.10 9.48 -10.19
C LEU A 159 11.94 8.76 -9.50
N ALA A 160 10.82 9.48 -9.32
CA ALA A 160 9.55 8.90 -8.95
C ALA A 160 8.37 9.62 -9.61
N LEU A 161 7.32 8.90 -9.96
CA LEU A 161 6.04 9.45 -10.39
C LEU A 161 5.03 9.26 -9.27
N LYS A 162 4.27 10.31 -8.99
CA LYS A 162 3.05 10.22 -8.20
C LYS A 162 1.88 9.95 -9.16
N VAL A 163 1.23 8.81 -8.97
CA VAL A 163 0.12 8.30 -9.76
C VAL A 163 -1.15 8.43 -8.92
N PRO A 164 -2.24 9.02 -9.46
CA PRO A 164 -3.51 9.04 -8.76
C PRO A 164 -4.07 7.61 -8.60
N PRO A 165 -4.89 7.35 -7.57
CA PRO A 165 -5.54 6.06 -7.44
C PRO A 165 -6.36 5.72 -8.69
N TYR A 166 -6.47 4.43 -9.02
CA TYR A 166 -7.34 4.00 -10.12
C TYR A 166 -8.80 4.27 -9.78
N GLU A 167 -9.50 4.98 -10.66
CA GLU A 167 -10.94 5.17 -10.55
C GLU A 167 -11.65 4.00 -11.21
N TYR A 168 -12.25 3.15 -10.38
CA TYR A 168 -13.03 2.01 -10.85
C TYR A 168 -14.39 2.45 -11.36
N ALA A 169 -14.79 1.93 -12.51
CA ALA A 169 -16.16 2.05 -12.96
C ALA A 169 -17.09 1.21 -12.06
N HIS A 170 -18.35 1.61 -11.96
CA HIS A 170 -19.39 0.71 -11.47
C HIS A 170 -19.74 -0.30 -12.59
N PRO A 171 -19.91 -1.61 -12.28
CA PRO A 171 -20.15 -2.63 -13.31
C PRO A 171 -21.39 -2.35 -14.17
N THR A 172 -22.45 -1.86 -13.55
CA THR A 172 -23.69 -1.50 -14.25
C THR A 172 -23.47 -0.36 -15.23
N ASP A 173 -22.77 0.70 -14.82
CA ASP A 173 -22.48 1.85 -15.67
C ASP A 173 -21.57 1.47 -16.84
N LEU A 174 -20.64 0.54 -16.61
CA LEU A 174 -19.80 -0.01 -17.65
C LEU A 174 -20.63 -0.79 -18.69
N LEU A 175 -21.52 -1.67 -18.23
CA LEU A 175 -22.45 -2.39 -19.10
C LEU A 175 -23.31 -1.41 -19.91
N ASP A 176 -23.95 -0.44 -19.25
CA ASP A 176 -24.83 0.54 -19.87
C ASP A 176 -24.11 1.34 -20.97
N LYS A 177 -22.84 1.73 -20.74
CA LYS A 177 -22.02 2.41 -21.75
C LYS A 177 -21.74 1.54 -22.98
N ILE A 178 -21.55 0.23 -22.79
CA ILE A 178 -21.29 -0.69 -23.90
C ILE A 178 -22.55 -0.89 -24.72
N VAL A 179 -23.67 -1.17 -24.06
CA VAL A 179 -24.98 -1.36 -24.70
C VAL A 179 -25.40 -0.09 -25.45
N ALA A 180 -25.25 1.09 -24.83
CA ALA A 180 -25.54 2.38 -25.47
C ALA A 180 -24.68 2.66 -26.71
N SER A 181 -23.51 2.03 -26.84
CA SER A 181 -22.67 2.10 -28.03
C SER A 181 -23.07 1.13 -29.15
N GLY A 182 -24.17 0.39 -28.98
CA GLY A 182 -24.68 -0.57 -29.97
C GLY A 182 -23.83 -1.84 -30.10
N ARG A 183 -22.99 -2.13 -29.11
CA ARG A 183 -22.10 -3.31 -29.10
C ARG A 183 -22.63 -4.37 -28.16
N VAL A 184 -22.41 -5.64 -28.52
CA VAL A 184 -22.66 -6.79 -27.65
C VAL A 184 -21.62 -6.78 -26.52
N PRO A 185 -22.04 -6.74 -25.25
CA PRO A 185 -21.11 -6.73 -24.11
C PRO A 185 -20.27 -8.01 -24.04
N LEU A 186 -18.96 -7.83 -23.85
CA LEU A 186 -18.03 -8.92 -23.57
C LEU A 186 -17.19 -8.51 -22.36
N LEU A 187 -17.62 -8.95 -21.19
CA LEU A 187 -17.04 -8.58 -19.91
C LEU A 187 -16.46 -9.83 -19.24
N VAL A 188 -15.28 -9.69 -18.61
CA VAL A 188 -14.65 -10.78 -17.86
C VAL A 188 -14.74 -10.48 -16.37
N ALA A 189 -15.50 -11.28 -15.64
CA ALA A 189 -15.59 -11.23 -14.19
C ALA A 189 -14.52 -12.12 -13.55
N LEU A 190 -13.77 -11.58 -12.60
CA LEU A 190 -12.69 -12.29 -11.89
C LEU A 190 -13.06 -12.48 -10.43
N ASP A 191 -13.09 -13.72 -9.93
CA ASP A 191 -13.21 -14.00 -8.50
C ASP A 191 -11.89 -14.56 -7.96
N GLY A 192 -11.39 -13.99 -6.88
CA GLY A 192 -10.19 -14.49 -6.19
C GLY A 192 -8.83 -14.13 -6.83
N VAL A 193 -8.77 -13.24 -7.82
CA VAL A 193 -7.48 -12.75 -8.36
C VAL A 193 -6.86 -11.72 -7.42
N THR A 194 -5.75 -12.10 -6.78
CA THR A 194 -5.06 -11.29 -5.74
C THR A 194 -3.68 -10.79 -6.15
N ASP A 195 -3.12 -11.27 -7.26
CA ASP A 195 -1.81 -10.85 -7.77
C ASP A 195 -1.96 -9.76 -8.85
N PRO A 196 -1.31 -8.58 -8.71
CA PRO A 196 -1.38 -7.51 -9.73
C PRO A 196 -0.84 -7.94 -11.09
N ARG A 197 0.15 -8.84 -11.14
CA ARG A 197 0.74 -9.30 -12.40
C ARG A 197 -0.27 -10.15 -13.17
N THR A 198 -0.94 -11.08 -12.48
CA THR A 198 -2.00 -11.90 -13.05
C THR A 198 -3.16 -11.03 -13.55
N LEU A 199 -3.60 -10.04 -12.76
CA LEU A 199 -4.64 -9.09 -13.20
C LEU A 199 -4.22 -8.34 -14.48
N GLY A 200 -2.98 -7.83 -14.53
CA GLY A 200 -2.46 -7.15 -15.72
C GLY A 200 -2.37 -8.05 -16.96
N ALA A 201 -2.04 -9.34 -16.79
CA ALA A 201 -2.05 -10.31 -17.88
C ALA A 201 -3.46 -10.55 -18.41
N ILE A 202 -4.45 -10.69 -17.52
CA ILE A 202 -5.85 -10.87 -17.90
C ILE A 202 -6.37 -9.64 -18.65
N ILE A 203 -6.13 -8.43 -18.13
CA ILE A 203 -6.54 -7.16 -18.78
C ILE A 203 -5.97 -7.10 -20.20
N ARG A 204 -4.71 -7.51 -20.39
CA ARG A 204 -4.07 -7.57 -21.71
C ARG A 204 -4.79 -8.54 -22.65
N SER A 205 -5.10 -9.74 -22.18
CA SER A 205 -5.82 -10.73 -22.96
C SER A 205 -7.21 -10.22 -23.33
N VAL A 206 -7.96 -9.65 -22.38
CA VAL A 206 -9.28 -9.06 -22.64
C VAL A 206 -9.17 -7.98 -23.73
N ALA A 207 -8.19 -7.08 -23.65
CA ALA A 207 -7.95 -6.07 -24.67
C ALA A 207 -7.63 -6.70 -26.05
N ALA A 208 -6.79 -7.73 -26.08
CA ALA A 208 -6.36 -8.39 -27.32
C ALA A 208 -7.49 -9.17 -28.02
N PHE A 209 -8.43 -9.73 -27.27
CA PHE A 209 -9.57 -10.48 -27.79
C PHE A 209 -10.84 -9.64 -27.99
N GLY A 210 -10.74 -8.30 -27.91
CA GLY A 210 -11.87 -7.40 -28.15
C GLY A 210 -12.88 -7.32 -26.99
N GLY A 211 -12.49 -7.76 -25.79
CA GLY A 211 -13.31 -7.61 -24.60
C GLY A 211 -13.42 -6.15 -24.15
N HIS A 212 -14.58 -5.81 -23.61
CA HIS A 212 -14.99 -4.45 -23.30
C HIS A 212 -14.66 -4.01 -21.89
N GLY A 213 -14.30 -4.94 -21.00
CA GLY A 213 -14.05 -4.61 -19.60
C GLY A 213 -13.75 -5.82 -18.73
N VAL A 214 -13.14 -5.53 -17.57
CA VAL A 214 -12.88 -6.52 -16.52
C VAL A 214 -13.63 -6.11 -15.26
N ILE A 215 -14.26 -7.05 -14.57
CA ILE A 215 -14.96 -6.83 -13.30
C ILE A 215 -14.20 -7.54 -12.19
N VAL A 216 -13.85 -6.80 -11.14
CA VAL A 216 -13.21 -7.35 -9.93
C VAL A 216 -14.13 -7.13 -8.72
N PRO A 217 -14.19 -8.06 -7.75
CA PRO A 217 -14.95 -7.86 -6.53
C PRO A 217 -14.26 -6.81 -5.66
N GLN A 218 -14.99 -6.16 -4.77
CA GLN A 218 -14.42 -5.21 -3.80
C GLN A 218 -13.62 -5.93 -2.69
N ARG A 219 -13.97 -7.19 -2.42
CA ARG A 219 -13.32 -8.04 -1.42
C ARG A 219 -12.59 -9.18 -2.11
N ARG A 220 -11.47 -9.64 -1.54
CA ARG A 220 -10.66 -10.74 -2.08
C ARG A 220 -10.12 -10.46 -3.50
N SER A 221 -9.88 -9.19 -3.80
CA SER A 221 -9.27 -8.73 -5.05
C SER A 221 -8.04 -7.88 -4.76
N VAL A 222 -7.23 -7.71 -5.79
CA VAL A 222 -6.12 -6.77 -5.79
C VAL A 222 -6.59 -5.38 -6.23
N GLY A 223 -6.10 -4.34 -5.55
CA GLY A 223 -6.20 -2.97 -6.05
C GLY A 223 -5.38 -2.81 -7.33
N LEU A 224 -5.87 -2.03 -8.30
CA LEU A 224 -5.17 -1.79 -9.55
C LEU A 224 -4.02 -0.84 -9.25
N THR A 225 -2.82 -1.41 -9.21
CA THR A 225 -1.59 -0.67 -9.00
C THR A 225 -1.10 -0.05 -10.32
N ALA A 226 -0.19 0.91 -10.26
CA ALA A 226 0.52 1.51 -11.37
C ALA A 226 1.28 0.45 -12.18
N ALA A 227 1.68 -0.65 -11.54
CA ALA A 227 2.18 -1.82 -12.25
C ALA A 227 1.12 -2.48 -13.14
N ALA A 228 -0.15 -2.53 -12.71
CA ALA A 228 -1.25 -3.04 -13.52
C ALA A 228 -1.74 -2.02 -14.57
N TRP A 229 -1.61 -0.71 -14.31
CA TRP A 229 -1.77 0.33 -15.34
C TRP A 229 -0.75 0.19 -16.49
N LYS A 230 0.44 -0.37 -16.22
CA LYS A 230 1.55 -0.57 -17.17
C LYS A 230 1.30 -1.68 -18.20
N THR A 231 0.04 -2.07 -18.42
CA THR A 231 -0.27 -3.12 -19.39
C THR A 231 0.08 -2.65 -20.82
N PRO A 232 1.00 -3.31 -21.56
CA PRO A 232 1.55 -2.91 -22.86
C PRO A 232 0.57 -2.83 -24.04
N ALA A 233 -0.74 -2.81 -23.82
CA ALA A 233 -1.72 -2.74 -24.92
C ALA A 233 -1.76 -1.37 -25.62
N GLY A 234 -0.85 -0.46 -25.27
CA GLY A 234 -0.74 0.88 -25.86
C GLY A 234 -1.78 1.86 -25.30
N ALA A 235 -1.56 3.14 -25.57
CA ALA A 235 -2.39 4.23 -25.07
C ALA A 235 -3.85 4.21 -25.59
N ALA A 236 -4.15 3.41 -26.62
CA ALA A 236 -5.46 3.32 -27.26
C ALA A 236 -6.36 2.19 -26.69
N ALA A 237 -5.78 1.15 -26.07
CA ALA A 237 -6.51 -0.02 -25.60
C ALA A 237 -6.49 -0.13 -24.07
N ARG A 238 -7.03 0.89 -23.39
CA ARG A 238 -7.32 0.79 -21.95
C ARG A 238 -8.66 0.11 -21.76
N THR A 239 -8.64 -1.21 -21.57
CA THR A 239 -9.81 -1.96 -21.11
C THR A 239 -10.20 -1.46 -19.71
N PRO A 240 -11.42 -0.92 -19.52
CA PRO A 240 -11.86 -0.42 -18.23
C PRO A 240 -11.99 -1.55 -17.21
N VAL A 241 -11.66 -1.25 -15.96
CA VAL A 241 -11.83 -2.16 -14.83
C VAL A 241 -12.95 -1.61 -13.94
N ALA A 242 -13.98 -2.42 -13.72
CA ALA A 242 -15.09 -2.11 -12.83
C ALA A 242 -14.97 -2.86 -11.51
N MET A 243 -15.44 -2.23 -10.43
CA MET A 243 -15.42 -2.83 -9.10
C MET A 243 -16.83 -3.18 -8.64
N ALA A 244 -17.09 -4.47 -8.46
CA ALA A 244 -18.35 -4.98 -7.93
C ALA A 244 -18.31 -5.07 -6.40
N SER A 245 -19.21 -4.39 -5.70
CA SER A 245 -19.36 -4.55 -4.24
C SER A 245 -19.72 -6.00 -3.86
N ASN A 246 -20.61 -6.61 -4.65
CA ASN A 246 -20.97 -8.02 -4.61
C ASN A 246 -21.01 -8.57 -6.04
N LEU A 247 -20.02 -9.41 -6.38
CA LEU A 247 -19.90 -9.97 -7.72
C LEU A 247 -21.10 -10.84 -8.10
N THR A 248 -21.56 -11.71 -7.18
CA THR A 248 -22.72 -12.58 -7.42
C THR A 248 -23.99 -11.78 -7.71
N GLN A 249 -24.23 -10.71 -6.96
CA GLN A 249 -25.38 -9.83 -7.19
C GLN A 249 -25.27 -9.10 -8.53
N THR A 250 -24.05 -8.67 -8.89
CA THR A 250 -23.78 -8.02 -10.18
C THR A 250 -24.09 -8.95 -11.35
N LEU A 251 -23.63 -10.21 -11.29
CA LEU A 251 -23.89 -11.21 -12.33
C LEU A 251 -25.38 -11.55 -12.44
N LYS A 252 -26.11 -11.62 -11.32
CA LYS A 252 -27.57 -11.79 -11.34
C LYS A 252 -28.27 -10.63 -12.03
N ALA A 253 -27.87 -9.40 -11.72
CA ALA A 253 -28.42 -8.20 -12.34
C ALA A 253 -28.15 -8.14 -13.86
N PHE A 254 -26.99 -8.62 -14.32
CA PHE A 254 -26.68 -8.75 -15.75
C PHE A 254 -27.61 -9.79 -16.41
N LYS A 255 -27.78 -10.96 -15.78
CA LYS A 255 -28.70 -12.00 -16.27
C LYS A 255 -30.15 -11.50 -16.38
N GLU A 256 -30.62 -10.72 -15.40
CA GLU A 256 -31.95 -10.10 -15.43
C GLU A 256 -32.13 -9.09 -16.58
N ARG A 257 -31.03 -8.52 -17.09
CA ARG A 257 -31.00 -7.61 -18.23
C ARG A 257 -30.85 -8.31 -19.58
N GLY A 258 -30.79 -9.64 -19.57
CA GLY A 258 -30.64 -10.45 -20.78
C GLY A 258 -29.20 -10.82 -21.12
N ASP A 259 -28.20 -10.38 -20.34
CA ASP A 259 -26.82 -10.79 -20.57
C ASP A 259 -26.62 -12.27 -20.20
N PHE A 260 -25.83 -12.95 -21.01
CA PHE A 260 -25.44 -14.32 -20.74
C PHE A 260 -24.23 -14.37 -19.80
N VAL A 261 -24.30 -15.22 -18.76
CA VAL A 261 -23.20 -15.42 -17.81
C VAL A 261 -22.66 -16.83 -17.93
N LEU A 262 -21.40 -16.96 -18.36
CA LEU A 262 -20.65 -18.21 -18.42
C LEU A 262 -19.68 -18.30 -17.25
N GLY A 263 -19.83 -19.33 -16.41
CA GLY A 263 -18.86 -19.68 -15.36
C GLY A 263 -17.86 -20.71 -15.89
N LEU A 264 -16.57 -20.50 -15.63
CA LEU A 264 -15.51 -21.46 -15.95
C LEU A 264 -15.10 -22.20 -14.67
N ASP A 265 -15.24 -23.52 -14.67
CA ASP A 265 -14.81 -24.40 -13.59
C ASP A 265 -14.10 -25.63 -14.19
N GLY A 266 -13.01 -26.06 -13.55
CA GLY A 266 -12.31 -27.28 -13.95
C GLY A 266 -13.14 -28.55 -13.73
N GLY A 267 -14.16 -28.50 -12.86
CA GLY A 267 -15.13 -29.57 -12.67
C GLY A 267 -16.38 -29.46 -13.55
N GLY A 268 -16.39 -28.60 -14.57
CA GLY A 268 -17.54 -28.40 -15.44
C GLY A 268 -17.87 -29.62 -16.31
N ASP A 269 -19.15 -29.87 -16.52
CA ASP A 269 -19.66 -31.03 -17.29
C ASP A 269 -19.40 -30.92 -18.81
N THR A 270 -19.09 -29.73 -19.31
CA THR A 270 -18.94 -29.45 -20.74
C THR A 270 -17.63 -28.71 -21.04
N PRO A 271 -16.75 -29.27 -21.89
CA PRO A 271 -15.56 -28.59 -22.37
C PRO A 271 -15.88 -27.34 -23.19
N LEU A 272 -15.02 -26.30 -23.09
CA LEU A 272 -15.15 -25.05 -23.84
C LEU A 272 -15.45 -25.22 -25.34
N PRO A 273 -14.76 -26.11 -26.09
CA PRO A 273 -15.00 -26.31 -27.52
C PRO A 273 -16.36 -26.93 -27.86
N GLU A 274 -17.01 -27.59 -26.90
CA GLU A 274 -18.26 -28.35 -27.10
C GLU A 274 -19.51 -27.55 -26.73
N LEU A 275 -19.35 -26.30 -26.28
CA LEU A 275 -20.48 -25.42 -25.99
C LEU A 275 -21.26 -25.09 -27.25
N SER A 276 -22.43 -25.71 -27.38
CA SER A 276 -23.33 -25.63 -28.54
C SER A 276 -23.80 -24.22 -28.85
N TRP A 277 -23.97 -23.38 -27.83
CA TRP A 277 -24.46 -22.00 -27.93
C TRP A 277 -23.36 -20.95 -28.04
N ALA A 278 -22.07 -21.34 -28.07
CA ALA A 278 -20.96 -20.42 -28.33
C ALA A 278 -20.95 -19.84 -29.77
N LYS A 279 -21.93 -20.23 -30.60
CA LYS A 279 -22.10 -19.84 -32.00
C LYS A 279 -23.35 -18.99 -32.26
N GLU A 280 -24.19 -18.76 -31.25
CA GLU A 280 -25.34 -17.88 -31.37
C GLU A 280 -24.96 -16.46 -30.96
N PRO A 281 -25.52 -15.42 -31.61
CA PRO A 281 -25.26 -14.05 -31.18
C PRO A 281 -25.83 -13.86 -29.77
N LEU A 282 -24.94 -13.52 -28.84
CA LEU A 282 -25.27 -12.99 -27.51
C LEU A 282 -25.91 -11.60 -27.63
#